data_AF-A0A746XVH1-F1
#
_entry.id   AF-A0A746XVH1-F1
#
_cell.length_a   1.000
_cell.length_b   1.000
_cell.length_c   1.000
_cell.angle_alpha   90.00
_cell.angle_beta   90.00
_cell.angle_gamma   90.00
#
_symmetry.space_group_name_H-M   'P 1'
#
loop_
_entity.id
_entity.type
_entity.pdbx_description
1 polymer ?
#
loop_
_entity_poly.entity_id
_entity_poly.type
_entity_poly.pdbx_seq_one_letter_code
_entity_poly.pdbx_strand_id
1 'polypeptide(L)'
;MENSNRKPGWIKRVWRWWRSPSRLALGTLLLIGFIGGIIFWGGFNTGMEKANTEEFCISCHEMRNTVYEEYMETVHYNNRSGVRATC
;
A
#
# COMPACT_ATOMS: atom_id res chain seq x y z
N MET A 1 27.37 45.61 -18.81
CA MET A 1 27.29 44.17 -19.18
C MET A 1 27.70 43.38 -17.95
N GLU A 2 26.78 43.10 -17.03
CA GLU A 2 27.06 42.34 -15.80
C GLU A 2 26.43 40.95 -15.96
N ASN A 3 27.19 40.02 -16.52
CA ASN A 3 26.79 38.63 -16.62
C ASN A 3 27.91 37.76 -16.05
N SER A 4 27.55 36.92 -15.07
CA SER A 4 28.26 35.70 -14.61
C SER A 4 28.63 35.71 -13.12
N ASN A 5 27.75 35.14 -12.27
CA ASN A 5 28.11 34.16 -11.21
C ASN A 5 27.02 33.85 -10.17
N ARG A 6 25.72 33.92 -10.50
CA ARG A 6 24.70 33.32 -9.61
C ARG A 6 24.77 31.79 -9.75
N LYS A 7 25.52 31.12 -8.85
CA LYS A 7 25.51 29.65 -8.75
C LYS A 7 24.04 29.19 -8.65
N PRO A 8 23.61 28.18 -9.42
CA PRO A 8 22.22 27.73 -9.37
C PRO A 8 21.86 27.30 -7.95
N GLY A 9 20.67 27.70 -7.48
CA GLY A 9 20.15 27.31 -6.17
C GLY A 9 20.16 25.80 -5.98
N TRP A 10 20.26 25.35 -4.73
CA TRP A 10 20.45 23.93 -4.39
C TRP A 10 19.38 23.01 -5.03
N ILE A 11 18.12 23.46 -5.07
CA ILE A 11 17.00 22.78 -5.75
C ILE A 11 17.30 22.53 -7.24
N LYS A 12 17.74 23.56 -7.97
CA LYS A 12 18.08 23.45 -9.41
C LYS A 12 19.30 22.57 -9.65
N ARG A 13 20.18 22.42 -8.66
CA ARG A 13 21.38 21.58 -8.72
C ARG A 13 21.03 20.10 -8.52
N VAL A 14 20.24 19.81 -7.49
CA VAL A 14 19.69 18.46 -7.23
C VAL A 14 18.80 18.00 -8.39
N TRP A 15 17.93 18.87 -8.91
CA TRP A 15 17.08 18.55 -10.07
C TRP A 15 17.89 18.24 -11.33
N ARG A 16 18.96 19.00 -11.62
CA ARG A 16 19.83 18.72 -12.78
C ARG A 16 20.61 17.42 -12.62
N TRP A 17 21.06 17.12 -11.41
CA TRP A 17 21.74 15.86 -11.10
C TRP A 17 20.80 14.66 -11.27
N TRP A 18 19.58 14.74 -10.71
CA TRP A 18 18.54 13.72 -10.89
C TRP A 18 18.20 13.52 -12.36
N ARG A 19 18.03 14.60 -13.13
CA ARG A 19 17.63 14.55 -14.55
C ARG A 19 18.76 14.14 -15.51
N SER A 20 19.99 13.97 -15.02
CA SER A 20 21.14 13.56 -15.84
C SER A 20 21.29 12.04 -15.88
N PRO A 21 21.45 11.41 -17.06
CA PRO A 21 21.53 9.95 -17.18
C PRO A 21 22.93 9.44 -16.80
N SER A 22 23.25 9.46 -15.51
CA SER A 22 24.45 8.82 -14.97
C SER A 22 24.13 7.43 -14.44
N ARG A 23 25.09 6.50 -14.53
CA ARG A 23 24.94 5.12 -13.99
C ARG A 23 24.59 5.14 -12.49
N LEU A 24 25.11 6.13 -11.75
CA LEU A 24 24.82 6.34 -10.33
C LEU A 24 23.39 6.86 -10.08
N ALA A 25 22.86 7.74 -10.93
CA ALA A 25 21.48 8.22 -10.83
C ALA A 25 20.48 7.08 -11.09
N LEU A 26 20.75 6.20 -12.07
CA LEU A 26 19.90 5.04 -12.35
C LEU A 26 19.90 4.03 -11.19
N GLY A 27 21.08 3.70 -10.65
CA GLY A 27 21.18 2.80 -9.49
C GLY A 27 20.46 3.34 -8.25
N THR A 28 20.57 4.65 -8.01
CA THR A 28 19.87 5.32 -6.90
C THR A 28 18.35 5.26 -7.08
N LEU A 29 17.86 5.52 -8.29
CA LEU A 29 16.42 5.47 -8.59
C LEU A 29 15.85 4.06 -8.43
N LEU A 30 16.56 3.04 -8.91
CA LEU A 30 16.15 1.64 -8.76
C LEU A 30 16.13 1.22 -7.29
N LEU A 31 17.14 1.59 -6.51
CA LEU A 31 17.22 1.24 -5.09
C LEU A 31 16.09 1.90 -4.29
N ILE A 32 15.83 3.19 -4.52
CA ILE A 32 14.72 3.90 -3.86
C ILE A 32 13.37 3.30 -4.30
N GLY A 33 13.19 3.05 -5.60
CA GLY A 33 11.97 2.43 -6.13
C GLY A 33 11.72 1.03 -5.57
N PHE A 34 12.77 0.22 -5.42
CA PHE A 34 12.69 -1.11 -4.85
C PHE A 34 12.31 -1.08 -3.36
N ILE A 35 12.98 -0.26 -2.56
CA ILE A 35 12.66 -0.09 -1.13
C ILE A 35 11.24 0.44 -0.96
N GLY A 36 10.87 1.48 -1.73
CA GLY A 36 9.51 2.02 -1.73
C GLY A 36 8.48 0.98 -2.14
N GLY A 37 8.81 0.15 -3.13
CA GLY A 37 7.99 -0.97 -3.58
C GLY A 37 7.74 -2.01 -2.48
N ILE A 38 8.78 -2.41 -1.74
CA ILE A 38 8.64 -3.35 -0.61
C ILE A 38 7.75 -2.76 0.49
N ILE A 39 7.97 -1.51 0.87
CA ILE A 39 7.19 -0.84 1.91
C ILE A 39 5.72 -0.72 1.48
N PHE A 40 5.48 -0.27 0.25
CA PHE A 40 4.14 -0.15 -0.29
C PHE A 40 3.45 -1.52 -0.38
N TRP A 41 4.14 -2.53 -0.92
CA TRP A 41 3.60 -3.88 -1.04
C TRP A 41 3.25 -4.46 0.34
N GLY A 42 4.14 -4.35 1.33
CA GLY A 42 3.86 -4.81 2.69
C GLY A 42 2.71 -4.06 3.35
N GLY A 43 2.68 -2.73 3.24
CA GLY A 43 1.62 -1.89 3.79
C GLY A 43 0.26 -2.15 3.14
N PHE A 44 0.22 -2.26 1.81
CA PHE A 44 -1.00 -2.54 1.07
C PHE A 44 -1.56 -3.93 1.38
N ASN A 45 -0.70 -4.96 1.41
CA ASN A 45 -1.15 -6.32 1.76
C ASN A 45 -1.63 -6.40 3.19
N THR A 46 -0.95 -5.74 4.15
CA THR A 46 -1.42 -5.66 5.54
C THR A 46 -2.78 -4.98 5.62
N GLY A 47 -2.98 -3.88 4.88
CA GLY A 47 -4.26 -3.17 4.82
C GLY A 47 -5.38 -4.04 4.23
N MET A 48 -5.09 -4.74 3.13
CA MET A 48 -6.00 -5.71 2.52
C MET A 48 -6.34 -6.85 3.48
N GLU A 49 -5.35 -7.43 4.16
CA GLU A 49 -5.55 -8.50 5.13
C GLU A 49 -6.46 -8.02 6.27
N LYS A 50 -6.26 -6.80 6.78
CA LYS A 50 -7.15 -6.22 7.80
C LYS A 50 -8.57 -6.00 7.30
N ALA A 51 -8.74 -5.56 6.07
CA ALA A 51 -10.05 -5.39 5.45
C ALA A 51 -10.74 -6.73 5.13
N ASN A 52 -9.99 -7.83 5.05
CA ASN A 52 -10.46 -9.20 4.92
C ASN A 52 -10.45 -9.90 6.29
N THR A 53 -11.00 -9.24 7.31
CA THR A 53 -11.28 -9.89 8.58
C THR A 53 -12.75 -9.79 8.87
N GLU A 54 -13.28 -10.82 9.53
CA GLU A 54 -14.66 -10.82 10.00
C GLU A 54 -14.96 -9.60 10.90
N GLU A 55 -14.03 -9.18 11.75
CA GLU A 55 -14.17 -7.97 12.59
C GLU A 55 -14.41 -6.70 11.75
N PHE A 56 -13.64 -6.51 10.67
CA PHE A 56 -13.85 -5.40 9.76
C PHE A 56 -15.19 -5.54 9.01
N CYS A 57 -15.50 -6.74 8.54
CA CYS A 57 -16.71 -7.05 7.78
C CYS A 57 -17.98 -6.72 8.61
N ILE A 58 -18.05 -7.12 9.88
CA ILE A 58 -19.18 -6.82 10.79
C ILE A 58 -19.06 -5.46 11.51
N SER A 59 -18.06 -4.65 11.17
CA SER A 59 -17.98 -3.27 11.66
C SER A 59 -19.09 -2.41 11.05
N CYS A 60 -19.56 -2.75 9.85
CA CYS A 60 -20.71 -2.15 9.20
C CYS A 60 -22.03 -2.62 9.86
N HIS A 61 -22.93 -1.68 10.15
CA HIS A 61 -24.19 -1.98 10.84
C HIS A 61 -25.10 -2.91 10.03
N GLU A 62 -25.12 -2.79 8.70
CA GLU A 62 -25.86 -3.69 7.83
C GLU A 62 -25.27 -5.09 7.87
N MET A 63 -23.95 -5.21 7.67
CA MET A 63 -23.27 -6.50 7.72
C MET A 63 -23.46 -7.23 9.04
N ARG A 64 -23.42 -6.51 10.16
CA ARG A 64 -23.66 -7.12 11.47
C ARG A 64 -25.10 -7.56 11.69
N ASN A 65 -26.05 -6.68 11.41
CA ASN A 65 -27.43 -6.87 11.88
C ASN A 65 -28.30 -7.64 10.87
N THR A 66 -27.85 -7.83 9.63
CA THR A 66 -28.58 -8.57 8.60
C THR A 66 -27.75 -9.75 8.08
N VAL A 67 -26.71 -9.47 7.29
CA VAL A 67 -25.99 -10.50 6.53
C VAL A 67 -25.25 -11.50 7.43
N TYR A 68 -24.63 -11.04 8.52
CA TYR A 68 -23.96 -11.92 9.45
C TYR A 68 -24.95 -12.86 10.17
N GLU A 69 -26.12 -12.36 10.56
CA GLU A 69 -27.18 -13.17 11.17
C GLU A 69 -27.69 -14.26 10.20
N GLU A 70 -27.93 -13.91 8.93
CA GLU A 70 -28.30 -14.89 7.90
C GLU A 70 -27.18 -15.93 7.68
N TYR A 71 -25.93 -15.47 7.59
CA TYR A 71 -24.77 -16.35 7.42
C TYR A 71 -24.66 -17.39 8.54
N MET A 72 -24.95 -17.02 9.78
CA MET A 72 -24.90 -17.92 10.94
C MET A 72 -25.86 -19.11 10.85
N GLU A 73 -26.93 -18.99 10.07
CA GLU A 73 -27.88 -20.09 9.84
C GLU A 73 -27.43 -21.05 8.73
N THR A 74 -26.38 -20.70 7.98
CA THR A 74 -25.93 -21.48 6.83
C THR A 74 -24.97 -22.63 7.18
N VAL A 75 -24.81 -23.54 6.22
CA VAL A 75 -23.79 -24.61 6.28
C VAL A 75 -22.35 -24.09 6.26
N HIS A 76 -22.13 -22.86 5.79
CA HIS A 76 -20.79 -22.25 5.75
C HIS A 76 -20.35 -21.76 7.14
N TYR A 77 -21.31 -21.39 8.00
CA TYR A 77 -21.06 -21.11 9.41
C TYR A 77 -21.05 -22.41 10.24
N ASN A 78 -22.05 -23.28 10.09
CA ASN A 78 -22.17 -24.52 10.87
C ASN A 78 -21.59 -25.74 10.16
N ASN A 79 -20.34 -25.62 9.70
CA ASN A 79 -19.71 -26.70 8.93
C ASN A 79 -19.24 -27.86 9.84
N ARG A 80 -19.57 -29.08 9.44
CA ARG A 80 -19.28 -30.32 10.18
C ARG A 80 -17.78 -30.62 10.33
N SER A 81 -16.94 -30.17 9.40
CA SER A 81 -15.48 -30.36 9.50
C SER A 81 -14.78 -29.28 10.34
N GLY A 82 -15.52 -28.28 10.83
CA GLY A 82 -14.97 -27.15 11.58
C GLY A 82 -14.29 -26.07 10.73
N VAL A 83 -14.20 -26.25 9.41
CA VAL A 83 -13.67 -25.23 8.48
C VAL A 83 -14.78 -24.23 8.15
N ARG A 84 -14.60 -22.96 8.47
CA ARG A 84 -15.61 -21.91 8.21
C ARG A 84 -15.11 -20.95 7.14
N ALA A 85 -16.02 -20.48 6.31
CA ALA A 85 -15.74 -19.40 5.38
C ALA A 85 -15.93 -18.07 6.10
N THR A 86 -14.86 -17.42 6.53
CA THR A 86 -14.96 -16.08 7.13
C THR A 86 -14.78 -15.00 6.06
N CYS A 87 -15.19 -13.79 6.41
CA CYS A 87 -14.52 -12.60 5.92
C CYS A 87 -13.07 -12.62 6.46
#